data_AF-A0A834CIZ8-F1
#
_entry.id   AF-A0A834CIZ8-F1
#
_cell.length_a   1.000
_cell.length_b   1.000
_cell.length_c   1.000
_cell.angle_alpha   90.00
_cell.angle_beta   90.00
_cell.angle_gamma   90.00
#
_symmetry.space_group_name_H-M   'P 1'
#
loop_
_entity.id
_entity.type
_entity.pdbx_description
1 polymer ?
#
loop_
_entity_poly.entity_id
_entity_poly.type
_entity_poly.pdbx_seq_one_letter_code
_entity_poly.pdbx_strand_id
1 'polypeptide(L)'
;MSLLRHNSSLSKQRNEMVSMHQRLTAKLDFFNTSLHIDMDKYQEQTATGIASEKLMSVWREMEQTAVSCGQEKVSDLEDEMMQLQPDIVDVQRQPWRCGEALDTLEGKAMELFRKLREKPRDQRCAGDGQEVMRLVLQAVQVYERKLKDFYAHLSKTVLCRQRVMALLPKVEGVVQKMGESEQVLMSLQERRQKELWNLLKVACSKVRSPVSGSPDGLRTPSSVPPLLTPRDSLQQIDESLLEESKTFESRLQSLLHTTIQESESSMEMLREWTWLSGDQSFSSDLS
;
A
#
# COMPACT_ATOMS: atom_id res chain seq x y z
N MET A 1 21.31 -15.65 8.41
CA MET A 1 20.13 -15.02 9.04
C MET A 1 19.95 -13.52 8.78
N SER A 2 20.96 -12.75 8.32
CA SER A 2 20.75 -11.32 8.01
C SER A 2 19.87 -11.09 6.78
N LEU A 3 20.07 -11.80 5.66
CA LEU A 3 19.32 -11.59 4.41
C LEU A 3 17.80 -11.69 4.59
N LEU A 4 17.32 -12.79 5.17
CA LEU A 4 15.87 -13.05 5.29
C LEU A 4 15.15 -12.02 6.15
N ARG A 5 15.82 -11.47 7.18
CA ARG A 5 15.26 -10.38 7.98
C ARG A 5 15.05 -9.12 7.14
N HIS A 6 16.06 -8.72 6.36
CA HIS A 6 15.93 -7.56 5.48
C HIS A 6 14.90 -7.81 4.36
N ASN A 7 14.82 -9.04 3.82
CA ASN A 7 13.79 -9.38 2.84
C ASN A 7 12.37 -9.29 3.42
N SER A 8 12.18 -9.73 4.67
CA SER A 8 10.90 -9.58 5.37
C SER A 8 10.52 -8.10 5.55
N SER A 9 11.47 -7.25 5.96
CA SER A 9 11.26 -5.80 6.02
C SER A 9 10.90 -5.21 4.65
N LEU A 10 11.62 -5.61 3.59
CA LEU A 10 11.37 -5.17 2.23
C LEU A 10 9.97 -5.59 1.74
N SER A 11 9.54 -6.83 2.01
CA SER A 11 8.17 -7.28 1.70
C SER A 11 7.10 -6.49 2.45
N LYS A 12 7.35 -6.11 3.71
CA LYS A 12 6.43 -5.25 4.47
C LYS A 12 6.32 -3.87 3.83
N GLN A 13 7.45 -3.26 3.49
CA GLN A 13 7.49 -1.95 2.83
C GLN A 13 6.84 -1.97 1.45
N ARG A 14 6.98 -3.06 0.69
CA ARG A 14 6.24 -3.25 -0.58
C ARG A 14 4.73 -3.19 -0.37
N ASN A 15 4.22 -3.93 0.61
CA ASN A 15 2.78 -3.98 0.85
C ASN A 15 2.24 -2.60 1.24
N GLU A 16 3.00 -1.86 2.04
CA GLU A 16 2.69 -0.48 2.39
C GLU A 16 2.70 0.44 1.16
N MET A 17 3.72 0.34 0.29
CA MET A 17 3.82 1.06 -0.97
C MET A 17 2.62 0.81 -1.88
N VAL A 18 2.27 -0.46 -2.11
CA VAL A 18 1.12 -0.84 -2.96
C VAL A 18 -0.19 -0.33 -2.39
N SER A 19 -0.40 -0.50 -1.07
CA SER A 19 -1.61 -0.02 -0.41
C SER A 19 -1.75 1.50 -0.49
N MET A 20 -0.65 2.22 -0.26
CA MET A 20 -0.64 3.68 -0.33
C MET A 20 -0.84 4.18 -1.76
N HIS A 21 -0.24 3.52 -2.75
CA HIS A 21 -0.46 3.83 -4.16
C HIS A 21 -1.93 3.68 -4.55
N GLN A 22 -2.55 2.54 -4.23
CA GLN A 22 -3.97 2.30 -4.50
C GLN A 22 -4.86 3.36 -3.84
N ARG A 23 -4.57 3.71 -2.57
CA ARG A 23 -5.30 4.74 -1.84
C ARG A 23 -5.16 6.12 -2.48
N LEU A 24 -3.93 6.49 -2.86
CA LEU A 24 -3.65 7.78 -3.51
C LEU A 24 -4.33 7.88 -4.87
N THR A 25 -4.26 6.81 -5.68
CA THR A 25 -4.95 6.72 -6.98
C THR A 25 -6.46 6.89 -6.81
N ALA A 26 -7.09 6.17 -5.89
CA ALA A 26 -8.53 6.30 -5.64
C ALA A 26 -8.93 7.71 -5.19
N LYS A 27 -8.12 8.35 -4.34
CA LYS A 27 -8.36 9.75 -3.93
C LYS A 27 -8.17 10.73 -5.08
N LEU A 28 -7.19 10.50 -5.95
CA LEU A 28 -6.96 11.31 -7.14
C LEU A 28 -8.14 11.23 -8.10
N ASP A 29 -8.63 10.03 -8.38
CA ASP A 29 -9.79 9.80 -9.24
C ASP A 29 -11.03 10.51 -8.70
N PHE A 30 -11.27 10.40 -7.39
CA PHE A 30 -12.36 11.11 -6.73
C PHE A 30 -12.20 12.64 -6.81
N PHE A 31 -11.01 13.15 -6.51
CA PHE A 31 -10.72 14.58 -6.55
C PHE A 31 -10.92 15.15 -7.96
N ASN A 32 -10.34 14.49 -8.97
CA ASN A 32 -10.43 14.90 -10.37
C ASN A 32 -11.89 14.90 -10.85
N THR A 33 -12.62 13.81 -10.58
CA THR A 33 -14.04 13.70 -10.95
C THR A 33 -14.84 14.84 -10.33
N SER A 34 -14.68 15.08 -9.03
CA SER A 34 -15.42 16.15 -8.35
C SER A 34 -15.03 17.54 -8.82
N LEU A 35 -13.74 17.81 -9.05
CA LEU A 35 -13.27 19.10 -9.55
C LEU A 35 -13.83 19.40 -10.95
N HIS A 36 -13.84 18.39 -11.84
CA HIS A 36 -14.41 18.55 -13.19
C HIS A 36 -15.91 18.85 -13.14
N ILE A 37 -16.67 18.14 -12.29
CA ILE A 37 -18.09 18.44 -12.08
C ILE A 37 -18.27 19.90 -11.62
N ASP A 38 -17.48 20.35 -10.66
CA ASP A 38 -17.55 21.72 -10.15
C ASP A 38 -17.24 22.73 -11.27
N MET A 39 -16.20 22.48 -12.08
CA MET A 39 -15.82 23.32 -13.22
C MET A 39 -16.90 23.37 -14.30
N ASP A 40 -17.50 22.24 -14.66
CA ASP A 40 -18.56 22.14 -15.66
C ASP A 40 -19.81 22.89 -15.21
N LYS A 41 -20.25 22.65 -13.97
CA LYS A 41 -21.41 23.34 -13.39
C LYS A 41 -21.18 24.84 -13.21
N TYR A 42 -19.96 25.22 -12.87
CA TYR A 42 -19.59 26.62 -12.79
C TYR A 42 -19.65 27.30 -14.17
N GLN A 43 -19.17 26.64 -15.23
CA GLN A 43 -19.25 27.16 -16.59
C GLN A 43 -20.71 27.29 -17.06
N GLU A 44 -21.55 26.29 -16.83
CA GLU A 44 -22.99 26.31 -17.17
C GLU A 44 -23.69 27.54 -16.57
N GLN A 45 -23.42 27.88 -15.30
CA GLN A 45 -24.06 29.00 -14.63
C GLN A 45 -23.42 30.37 -14.92
N THR A 46 -22.25 30.44 -15.57
CA THR A 46 -21.50 31.69 -15.71
C THR A 46 -22.26 32.77 -16.50
N ALA A 47 -23.11 32.37 -17.45
CA ALA A 47 -23.87 33.30 -18.29
C ALA A 47 -24.96 34.08 -17.54
N THR A 48 -25.53 33.50 -16.48
CA THR A 48 -26.69 34.06 -15.75
C THR A 48 -26.43 34.23 -14.25
N GLY A 49 -25.33 33.70 -13.74
CA GLY A 49 -24.97 33.67 -12.33
C GLY A 49 -23.69 34.45 -12.02
N ILE A 50 -22.80 33.84 -11.25
CA ILE A 50 -21.56 34.48 -10.78
C ILE A 50 -20.40 34.12 -11.71
N ALA A 51 -19.83 35.13 -12.36
CA ALA A 51 -18.61 35.01 -13.15
C ALA A 51 -17.38 35.53 -12.38
N SER A 52 -16.32 34.72 -12.33
CA SER A 52 -15.06 34.95 -11.61
C SER A 52 -13.95 34.14 -12.30
N GLU A 53 -13.19 34.80 -13.18
CA GLU A 53 -12.05 34.19 -13.86
C GLU A 53 -10.97 33.72 -12.88
N LYS A 54 -10.82 34.44 -11.76
CA LYS A 54 -9.86 34.08 -10.70
C LYS A 54 -10.15 32.71 -10.09
N LEU A 55 -11.43 32.40 -9.85
CA LEU A 55 -11.83 31.10 -9.29
C LEU A 55 -11.52 29.97 -10.29
N MET A 56 -11.86 30.17 -11.57
CA MET A 56 -11.53 29.21 -12.62
C MET A 56 -10.02 28.99 -12.77
N SER A 57 -9.20 30.04 -12.63
CA SER A 57 -7.73 29.91 -12.64
C SER A 57 -7.24 29.02 -11.48
N VAL A 58 -7.76 29.26 -10.27
CA VAL A 58 -7.39 28.47 -9.09
C VAL A 58 -7.77 27.01 -9.25
N TRP A 59 -8.94 26.70 -9.82
CA TRP A 59 -9.36 25.32 -10.08
C TRP A 59 -8.52 24.62 -11.13
N ARG A 60 -8.09 25.32 -12.20
CA ARG A 60 -7.12 24.76 -13.15
C ARG A 60 -5.75 24.52 -12.53
N GLU A 61 -5.29 25.40 -11.63
CA GLU A 61 -4.04 25.17 -10.88
C GLU A 61 -4.15 23.97 -9.95
N MET A 62 -5.31 23.77 -9.30
CA MET A 62 -5.59 22.58 -8.50
C MET A 62 -5.50 21.31 -9.33
N GLU A 63 -6.11 21.30 -10.52
CA GLU A 63 -6.04 20.18 -11.47
C GLU A 63 -4.60 19.85 -11.85
N GLN A 64 -3.81 20.86 -12.26
CA GLN A 64 -2.42 20.67 -12.61
C GLN A 64 -1.56 20.15 -11.45
N THR A 65 -1.87 20.59 -10.23
CA THR A 65 -1.21 20.10 -9.01
C THR A 65 -1.58 18.64 -8.74
N ALA A 66 -2.86 18.27 -8.89
CA ALA A 66 -3.32 16.90 -8.71
C ALA A 66 -2.64 15.91 -9.68
N VAL A 67 -2.41 16.31 -10.93
CA VAL A 67 -1.65 15.48 -11.89
C VAL A 67 -0.26 15.12 -11.37
N SER A 68 0.42 16.06 -10.70
CA SER A 68 1.76 15.81 -10.15
C SER A 68 1.77 14.82 -8.99
N CYS A 69 0.68 14.70 -8.24
CA CYS A 69 0.54 13.76 -7.13
C CYS A 69 0.50 12.28 -7.57
N GLY A 70 0.23 12.00 -8.85
CA GLY A 70 0.03 10.64 -9.37
C GLY A 70 1.25 10.01 -10.06
N GLN A 71 2.41 10.67 -10.10
CA GLN A 71 3.52 10.30 -10.98
C GLN A 71 4.56 9.32 -10.37
N GLU A 72 4.24 8.69 -9.24
CA GLU A 72 5.20 7.81 -8.55
C GLU A 72 5.44 6.48 -9.29
N LYS A 73 6.71 6.07 -9.39
CA LYS A 73 7.17 4.90 -10.16
C LYS A 73 7.06 3.59 -9.36
N VAL A 74 5.84 3.23 -8.99
CA VAL A 74 5.57 2.04 -8.15
C VAL A 74 5.83 0.74 -8.91
N SER A 75 5.38 0.64 -10.16
CA SER A 75 5.53 -0.57 -11.00
C SER A 75 7.00 -0.99 -11.17
N ASP A 76 7.89 -0.03 -11.46
CA ASP A 76 9.31 -0.31 -11.67
C ASP A 76 9.94 -0.96 -10.42
N LEU A 77 9.59 -0.47 -9.22
CA LEU A 77 10.09 -1.02 -7.96
C LEU A 77 9.47 -2.38 -7.65
N GLU A 78 8.18 -2.58 -7.92
CA GLU A 78 7.55 -3.89 -7.76
C GLU A 78 8.20 -4.95 -8.67
N ASP A 79 8.50 -4.59 -9.92
CA ASP A 79 9.16 -5.47 -10.87
C ASP A 79 10.59 -5.80 -10.42
N GLU A 80 11.40 -4.80 -10.01
CA GLU A 80 12.74 -5.01 -9.46
C GLU A 80 12.70 -5.97 -8.24
N MET A 81 11.72 -5.79 -7.36
CA MET A 81 11.52 -6.63 -6.18
C MET A 81 11.07 -8.04 -6.52
N MET A 82 10.17 -8.20 -7.49
CA MET A 82 9.69 -9.50 -7.96
C MET A 82 10.82 -10.31 -8.59
N GLN A 83 11.65 -9.67 -9.42
CA GLN A 83 12.81 -10.29 -10.06
C GLN A 83 13.88 -10.75 -9.06
N LEU A 84 13.94 -10.16 -7.86
CA LEU A 84 14.87 -10.56 -6.81
C LEU A 84 14.41 -11.80 -6.03
N GLN A 85 13.11 -12.09 -5.97
CA GLN A 85 12.60 -13.20 -5.15
C GLN A 85 13.09 -14.59 -5.57
N PRO A 86 13.17 -14.96 -6.86
CA PRO A 86 13.71 -16.24 -7.29
C PRO A 86 15.14 -16.48 -6.76
N ASP A 87 16.01 -15.47 -6.87
CA ASP A 87 17.39 -15.54 -6.36
C ASP A 87 17.42 -15.78 -4.85
N ILE A 88 16.54 -15.10 -4.10
CA ILE A 88 16.42 -15.26 -2.64
C ILE A 88 15.93 -16.67 -2.28
N VAL A 89 14.98 -17.23 -3.02
CA VAL A 89 14.49 -18.60 -2.83
C VAL A 89 15.57 -19.61 -3.17
N ASP A 90 16.32 -19.39 -4.24
CA ASP A 90 17.41 -20.26 -4.65
C ASP A 90 18.54 -20.30 -3.63
N VAL A 91 18.89 -19.18 -2.99
CA VAL A 91 19.88 -19.18 -1.89
C VAL A 91 19.33 -19.76 -0.58
N GLN A 92 18.03 -20.04 -0.47
CA GLN A 92 17.50 -20.80 0.68
C GLN A 92 17.62 -22.31 0.45
N ARG A 93 17.62 -22.76 -0.80
CA ARG A 93 17.91 -24.14 -1.16
C ARG A 93 19.38 -24.38 -0.82
N GLN A 94 19.69 -25.39 0.02
CA GLN A 94 21.05 -25.67 0.52
C GLN A 94 21.73 -26.76 -0.34
N PRO A 95 22.40 -26.43 -1.47
CA PRO A 95 22.94 -27.43 -2.40
C PRO A 95 24.05 -28.32 -1.82
N TRP A 96 24.75 -27.89 -0.76
CA TRP A 96 25.82 -28.70 -0.14
C TRP A 96 25.31 -29.92 0.64
N ARG A 97 24.00 -30.16 0.71
CA ARG A 97 23.42 -31.37 1.31
C ARG A 97 23.60 -32.63 0.44
N CYS A 98 23.95 -32.50 -0.84
CA CYS A 98 24.14 -33.64 -1.75
C CYS A 98 25.62 -34.10 -1.84
N GLY A 99 25.88 -35.41 -1.85
CA GLY A 99 27.21 -36.05 -1.98
C GLY A 99 27.70 -36.78 -0.73
N GLU A 100 28.81 -37.53 -0.84
CA GLU A 100 29.47 -38.18 0.31
C GLU A 100 29.92 -37.11 1.32
N ALA A 101 29.45 -37.23 2.56
CA ALA A 101 29.74 -36.27 3.61
C ALA A 101 31.17 -36.46 4.13
N LEU A 102 31.82 -35.36 4.53
CA LEU A 102 33.09 -35.42 5.26
C LEU A 102 32.99 -36.34 6.49
N ASP A 103 31.84 -36.30 7.18
CA ASP A 103 31.51 -37.15 8.33
C ASP A 103 31.57 -38.66 7.97
N THR A 104 31.24 -39.04 6.74
CA THR A 104 31.34 -40.43 6.29
C THR A 104 32.80 -40.86 6.13
N LEU A 105 33.65 -39.98 5.59
CA LEU A 105 35.09 -40.24 5.47
C LEU A 105 35.78 -40.27 6.84
N GLU A 106 35.37 -39.39 7.76
CA GLU A 106 35.80 -39.42 9.16
C GLU A 106 35.43 -40.76 9.80
N GLY A 107 34.18 -41.22 9.64
CA GLY A 107 33.73 -42.52 10.16
C GLY A 107 34.59 -43.68 9.67
N LYS A 108 34.94 -43.71 8.38
CA LYS A 108 35.84 -44.73 7.82
C LYS A 108 37.25 -44.67 8.41
N ALA A 109 37.79 -43.47 8.60
CA ALA A 109 39.11 -43.27 9.20
C ALA A 109 39.14 -43.71 10.68
N MET A 110 38.08 -43.39 11.43
CA MET A 110 37.93 -43.79 12.83
C MET A 110 37.77 -45.32 12.96
N GLU A 111 37.02 -45.95 12.07
CA GLU A 111 36.88 -47.41 11.98
C GLU A 111 38.23 -48.09 11.73
N LEU A 112 38.99 -47.57 10.76
CA LEU A 112 40.31 -48.07 10.42
C LEU A 112 41.26 -47.96 11.62
N PHE A 113 41.28 -46.80 12.27
CA PHE A 113 42.11 -46.58 13.46
C PHE A 113 41.73 -47.52 14.61
N ARG A 114 40.43 -47.76 14.81
CA ARG A 114 39.95 -48.70 15.83
C ARG A 114 40.46 -50.11 15.56
N LYS A 115 40.32 -50.61 14.33
CA LYS A 115 40.83 -51.93 13.90
C LYS A 115 42.35 -52.07 14.10
N LEU A 116 43.12 -51.02 13.82
CA LEU A 116 44.56 -51.01 14.08
C LEU A 116 44.88 -51.13 15.57
N ARG A 117 44.14 -50.43 16.43
CA ARG A 117 44.34 -50.46 17.89
C ARG A 117 43.94 -51.77 18.54
N GLU A 118 42.85 -52.37 18.08
CA GLU A 118 42.30 -53.63 18.61
C GLU A 118 43.11 -54.85 18.17
N LYS A 119 44.05 -54.70 17.22
CA LYS A 119 44.87 -55.80 16.71
C LYS A 119 45.72 -56.46 17.82
N PRO A 120 45.61 -57.79 18.03
CA PRO A 120 46.41 -58.54 19.01
C PRO A 120 47.92 -58.36 18.79
N ARG A 121 48.72 -58.41 19.87
CA ARG A 121 50.18 -58.10 19.80
C ARG A 121 50.94 -59.04 18.87
N ASP A 122 50.58 -60.31 18.86
CA ASP A 122 51.10 -61.38 18.02
C ASP A 122 50.82 -61.17 16.52
N GLN A 123 49.80 -60.36 16.18
CA GLN A 123 49.40 -60.05 14.81
C GLN A 123 49.88 -58.65 14.35
N ARG A 124 50.61 -57.92 15.19
CA ARG A 124 51.17 -56.61 14.84
C ARG A 124 52.41 -56.79 14.00
N CYS A 125 52.28 -56.51 12.71
CA CYS A 125 53.35 -56.50 11.73
C CYS A 125 53.49 -55.10 11.12
N ALA A 126 54.62 -54.84 10.46
CA ALA A 126 54.75 -53.67 9.61
C ALA A 126 53.70 -53.72 8.48
N GLY A 127 52.99 -52.62 8.27
CA GLY A 127 52.01 -52.45 7.19
C GLY A 127 52.21 -51.10 6.51
N ASP A 128 51.64 -50.95 5.32
CA ASP A 128 51.64 -49.67 4.62
C ASP A 128 50.52 -48.74 5.12
N GLY A 129 50.65 -47.45 4.83
CA GLY A 129 49.65 -46.43 5.15
C GLY A 129 48.69 -46.14 3.99
N GLN A 130 48.58 -47.01 2.98
CA GLN A 130 47.91 -46.68 1.72
C GLN A 130 46.42 -46.38 1.91
N GLU A 131 45.75 -47.15 2.77
CA GLU A 131 44.32 -46.97 3.09
C GLU A 131 44.07 -45.62 3.80
N VAL A 132 44.92 -45.27 4.77
CA VAL A 132 44.86 -43.97 5.47
C VAL A 132 45.12 -42.83 4.48
N MET A 133 46.15 -42.95 3.65
CA MET A 133 46.48 -41.93 2.66
C MET A 133 45.34 -41.74 1.65
N ARG A 134 44.68 -42.81 1.24
CA ARG A 134 43.51 -42.73 0.34
C ARG A 134 42.35 -41.98 0.97
N LEU A 135 42.03 -42.27 2.24
CA LEU A 135 40.97 -41.56 2.97
C LEU A 135 41.31 -40.08 3.14
N VAL A 136 42.58 -39.75 3.43
CA VAL A 136 43.06 -38.36 3.53
C VAL A 136 42.91 -37.63 2.19
N LEU A 137 43.33 -38.23 1.08
CA LEU A 137 43.20 -37.62 -0.25
C LEU A 137 41.72 -37.42 -0.63
N GLN A 138 40.86 -38.38 -0.34
CA GLN A 138 39.41 -38.26 -0.55
C GLN A 138 38.82 -37.12 0.31
N ALA A 139 39.22 -37.01 1.57
CA ALA A 139 38.75 -35.97 2.47
C ALA A 139 39.16 -34.58 2.00
N VAL A 140 40.41 -34.39 1.54
CA VAL A 140 40.89 -33.13 0.97
C VAL A 140 40.09 -32.77 -0.29
N GLN A 141 39.88 -33.70 -1.21
CA GLN A 141 39.10 -33.45 -2.43
C GLN A 141 37.65 -33.08 -2.15
N VAL A 142 36.99 -33.78 -1.21
CA VAL A 142 35.62 -33.46 -0.80
C VAL A 142 35.57 -32.10 -0.11
N TYR A 143 36.54 -31.81 0.78
CA TYR A 143 36.65 -30.53 1.47
C TYR A 143 36.79 -29.36 0.49
N GLU A 144 37.73 -29.43 -0.46
CA GLU A 144 37.95 -28.37 -1.44
C GLU A 144 36.71 -28.11 -2.31
N ARG A 145 36.03 -29.19 -2.74
CA ARG A 145 34.78 -29.09 -3.51
C ARG A 145 33.69 -28.40 -2.70
N LYS A 146 33.46 -28.84 -1.46
CA LYS A 146 32.47 -28.25 -0.56
C LYS A 146 32.79 -26.78 -0.26
N LEU A 147 34.07 -26.46 -0.03
CA LEU A 147 34.52 -25.10 0.22
C LEU A 147 34.19 -24.17 -0.95
N LYS A 148 34.46 -24.63 -2.18
CA LYS A 148 34.10 -23.89 -3.41
C LYS A 148 32.59 -23.65 -3.51
N ASP A 149 31.78 -24.68 -3.25
CA ASP A 149 30.32 -24.57 -3.26
C ASP A 149 29.81 -23.59 -2.19
N PHE A 150 30.38 -23.63 -0.99
CA PHE A 150 30.07 -22.70 0.10
C PHE A 150 30.36 -21.25 -0.29
N TYR A 151 31.54 -20.97 -0.86
CA TYR A 151 31.88 -19.61 -1.29
C TYR A 151 31.01 -19.12 -2.44
N ALA A 152 30.69 -19.98 -3.41
CA ALA A 152 29.78 -19.63 -4.50
C ALA A 152 28.39 -19.27 -3.95
N HIS A 153 27.88 -20.04 -2.99
CA HIS A 153 26.61 -19.74 -2.37
C HIS A 153 26.65 -18.48 -1.51
N LEU A 154 27.66 -18.33 -0.65
CA LEU A 154 27.84 -17.15 0.19
C LEU A 154 27.90 -15.87 -0.65
N SER A 155 28.59 -15.93 -1.80
CA SER A 155 28.66 -14.83 -2.76
C SER A 155 27.26 -14.45 -3.27
N LYS A 156 26.45 -15.44 -3.70
CA LYS A 156 25.05 -15.20 -4.09
C LYS A 156 24.21 -14.62 -2.94
N THR A 157 24.37 -15.13 -1.72
CA THR A 157 23.67 -14.62 -0.53
C THR A 157 24.01 -13.15 -0.25
N VAL A 158 25.28 -12.77 -0.37
CA VAL A 158 25.74 -11.39 -0.17
C VAL A 158 25.20 -10.47 -1.25
N LEU A 159 25.20 -10.89 -2.52
CA LEU A 159 24.63 -10.13 -3.62
C LEU A 159 23.12 -9.90 -3.44
N CYS A 160 22.37 -10.95 -3.07
CA CYS A 160 20.95 -10.80 -2.74
C CYS A 160 20.75 -9.79 -1.61
N ARG A 161 21.58 -9.85 -0.56
CA ARG A 161 21.50 -8.91 0.56
C ARG A 161 21.76 -7.48 0.12
N GLN A 162 22.77 -7.24 -0.71
CA GLN A 162 23.06 -5.91 -1.24
C GLN A 162 21.88 -5.36 -2.04
N ARG A 163 21.27 -6.18 -2.91
CA ARG A 163 20.08 -5.79 -3.68
C ARG A 163 18.90 -5.44 -2.77
N VAL A 164 18.59 -6.25 -1.76
CA VAL A 164 17.56 -5.93 -0.76
C VAL A 164 17.85 -4.60 -0.05
N MET A 165 19.09 -4.40 0.41
CA MET A 165 19.50 -3.18 1.10
C MET A 165 19.44 -1.93 0.21
N ALA A 166 19.64 -2.09 -1.11
CA ALA A 166 19.54 -1.00 -2.07
C ALA A 166 18.08 -0.67 -2.42
N LEU A 167 17.17 -1.64 -2.38
CA LEU A 167 15.75 -1.46 -2.66
C LEU A 167 14.99 -0.81 -1.50
N LEU A 168 15.32 -1.18 -0.25
CA LEU A 168 14.65 -0.65 0.95
C LEU A 168 14.49 0.89 0.96
N PRO A 169 15.56 1.70 0.87
CA PRO A 169 15.42 3.16 0.92
C PRO A 169 14.69 3.74 -0.30
N LYS A 170 14.70 3.06 -1.45
CA LYS A 170 13.92 3.49 -2.63
C LYS A 170 12.43 3.35 -2.35
N VAL A 171 12.01 2.20 -1.82
CA VAL A 171 10.61 1.92 -1.47
C VAL A 171 10.13 2.88 -0.38
N GLU A 172 10.92 3.04 0.69
CA GLU A 172 10.62 3.99 1.78
C GLU A 172 10.46 5.42 1.24
N GLY A 173 11.35 5.85 0.33
CA GLY A 173 11.26 7.17 -0.29
C GLY A 173 10.00 7.38 -1.13
N VAL A 174 9.56 6.36 -1.89
CA VAL A 174 8.33 6.43 -2.68
C VAL A 174 7.09 6.44 -1.78
N VAL A 175 7.08 5.62 -0.72
CA VAL A 175 6.03 5.64 0.31
C VAL A 175 5.91 7.04 0.93
N GLN A 176 7.03 7.65 1.34
CA GLN A 176 7.01 8.98 1.92
C GLN A 176 6.42 10.03 0.97
N LYS A 177 6.86 10.05 -0.30
CA LYS A 177 6.36 11.01 -1.30
C LYS A 177 4.88 10.84 -1.61
N MET A 178 4.39 9.59 -1.65
CA MET A 178 2.95 9.33 -1.80
C MET A 178 2.16 9.86 -0.59
N GLY A 179 2.70 9.73 0.62
CA GLY A 179 2.12 10.33 1.82
C GLY A 179 2.04 11.85 1.77
N GLU A 180 3.10 12.51 1.30
CA GLU A 180 3.12 13.96 1.08
C GLU A 180 2.11 14.39 0.00
N SER A 181 2.06 13.64 -1.11
CA SER A 181 1.12 13.88 -2.21
C SER A 181 -0.34 13.71 -1.77
N GLU A 182 -0.61 12.72 -0.93
CA GLU A 182 -1.93 12.53 -0.32
C GLU A 182 -2.33 13.72 0.55
N GLN A 183 -1.42 14.25 1.38
CA GLN A 183 -1.71 15.44 2.20
C GLN A 183 -2.00 16.68 1.34
N VAL A 184 -1.21 16.90 0.28
CA VAL A 184 -1.47 17.97 -0.68
C VAL A 184 -2.86 17.83 -1.27
N LEU A 185 -3.21 16.64 -1.78
CA LEU A 185 -4.51 16.37 -2.39
C LEU A 185 -5.67 16.62 -1.41
N MET A 186 -5.54 16.20 -0.15
CA MET A 186 -6.55 16.46 0.89
C MET A 186 -6.72 17.96 1.16
N SER A 187 -5.62 18.73 1.15
CA SER A 187 -5.68 20.19 1.32
C SER A 187 -6.35 20.90 0.13
N LEU A 188 -6.12 20.43 -1.10
CA LEU A 188 -6.78 20.94 -2.29
C LEU A 188 -8.28 20.66 -2.25
N GLN A 189 -8.67 19.44 -1.84
CA GLN A 189 -10.06 19.06 -1.66
C GLN A 189 -10.77 19.97 -0.65
N GLU A 190 -10.15 20.22 0.50
CA GLU A 190 -10.71 21.13 1.51
C GLU A 190 -10.85 22.56 0.98
N ARG A 191 -9.81 23.08 0.30
CA ARG A 191 -9.83 24.42 -0.31
C ARG A 191 -10.95 24.55 -1.34
N ARG A 192 -11.11 23.57 -2.23
CA ARG A 192 -12.17 23.56 -3.25
C ARG A 192 -13.56 23.65 -2.62
N GLN A 193 -13.82 22.83 -1.60
CA GLN A 193 -15.09 22.85 -0.89
C GLN A 193 -15.36 24.21 -0.22
N LYS A 194 -14.35 24.81 0.44
CA LYS A 194 -14.48 26.15 1.03
C LYS A 194 -14.79 27.23 -0.02
N GLU A 195 -14.18 27.15 -1.20
CA GLU A 195 -14.42 28.09 -2.29
C GLU A 195 -15.85 28.01 -2.83
N LEU A 196 -16.40 26.80 -2.98
CA LEU A 196 -17.81 26.60 -3.34
C LEU A 196 -18.76 27.22 -2.31
N TRP A 197 -18.51 26.98 -1.02
CA TRP A 197 -19.32 27.58 0.06
C TRP A 197 -19.22 29.11 0.06
N ASN A 198 -18.03 29.66 -0.22
CA ASN A 198 -17.86 31.10 -0.34
C ASN A 198 -18.63 31.66 -1.55
N LEU A 199 -18.64 30.95 -2.68
CA LEU A 199 -19.43 31.33 -3.85
C LEU A 199 -20.93 31.39 -3.52
N LEU A 200 -21.43 30.40 -2.80
CA LEU A 200 -22.82 30.38 -2.34
C LEU A 200 -23.15 31.54 -1.41
N LYS A 201 -22.26 31.85 -0.44
CA LYS A 201 -22.42 33.02 0.44
C LYS A 201 -22.51 34.33 -0.35
N VAL A 202 -21.66 34.49 -1.36
CA VAL A 202 -21.70 35.65 -2.26
C VAL A 202 -23.03 35.70 -3.01
N ALA A 203 -23.50 34.59 -3.58
CA ALA A 203 -24.79 34.51 -4.26
C ALA A 203 -25.95 34.97 -3.35
N CYS A 204 -26.02 34.42 -2.14
CA CYS A 204 -27.04 34.76 -1.15
C CYS A 204 -27.01 36.25 -0.76
N SER A 205 -25.82 36.84 -0.63
CA SER A 205 -25.69 38.26 -0.29
C SER A 205 -26.18 39.20 -1.40
N LYS A 206 -26.03 38.80 -2.67
CA LYS A 206 -26.50 39.58 -3.83
C LYS A 206 -28.03 39.54 -3.97
N VAL A 207 -28.68 38.44 -3.58
CA VAL A 207 -30.15 38.30 -3.63
C VAL A 207 -30.85 39.04 -2.49
N ARG A 208 -30.19 39.22 -1.34
CA ARG A 208 -30.79 39.79 -0.12
C ARG A 208 -30.54 41.28 0.10
N SER A 209 -29.83 41.96 -0.80
CA SER A 209 -29.76 43.44 -0.73
C SER A 209 -31.11 44.03 -1.14
N PRO A 210 -31.77 44.83 -0.28
CA PRO A 210 -32.91 45.61 -0.73
C PRO A 210 -32.39 46.56 -1.80
N VAL A 211 -33.10 46.65 -2.92
CA VAL A 211 -32.90 47.75 -3.87
C VAL A 211 -33.26 49.04 -3.10
N SER A 212 -32.28 49.65 -2.45
CA SER A 212 -32.42 50.96 -1.83
C SER A 212 -32.24 51.97 -2.96
N GLY A 213 -33.34 52.15 -3.70
CA GLY A 213 -33.40 53.01 -4.87
C GLY A 213 -34.82 53.50 -5.09
N SER A 214 -35.33 54.33 -4.19
CA SER A 214 -36.39 55.31 -4.46
C SER A 214 -36.63 56.24 -3.26
N PRO A 215 -37.18 57.47 -3.44
CA PRO A 215 -38.11 57.83 -4.51
C PRO A 215 -37.90 59.21 -5.18
N ASP A 216 -38.32 59.34 -6.44
CA ASP A 216 -39.12 60.50 -6.86
C ASP A 216 -39.77 60.26 -8.23
N GLY A 217 -41.09 60.51 -8.31
CA GLY A 217 -41.78 60.79 -9.57
C GLY A 217 -42.86 59.82 -10.06
N LEU A 218 -44.11 60.17 -9.75
CA LEU A 218 -45.35 59.93 -10.52
C LEU A 218 -46.10 58.57 -10.43
N ARG A 219 -47.10 58.60 -9.54
CA ARG A 219 -48.48 58.07 -9.65
C ARG A 219 -48.86 57.24 -10.89
N THR A 220 -49.21 55.98 -10.65
CA THR A 220 -50.39 55.28 -11.22
C THR A 220 -50.94 54.28 -10.20
N PRO A 221 -52.27 54.20 -9.96
CA PRO A 221 -52.84 53.26 -8.99
C PRO A 221 -53.03 51.89 -9.65
N SER A 222 -52.25 50.89 -9.23
CA SER A 222 -52.53 49.48 -9.56
C SER A 222 -53.20 48.82 -8.37
N SER A 223 -54.44 48.40 -8.60
CA SER A 223 -55.33 47.71 -7.66
C SER A 223 -54.83 46.29 -7.36
N VAL A 224 -54.08 46.10 -6.28
CA VAL A 224 -53.85 44.75 -5.72
C VAL A 224 -53.90 44.85 -4.20
N PRO A 225 -54.75 44.06 -3.49
CA PRO A 225 -54.80 44.11 -2.03
C PRO A 225 -53.49 43.59 -1.43
N PRO A 226 -53.02 44.11 -0.28
CA PRO A 226 -51.91 43.51 0.43
C PRO A 226 -52.39 42.18 1.03
N LEU A 227 -51.95 41.08 0.44
CA LEU A 227 -52.10 39.76 1.05
C LEU A 227 -51.21 39.73 2.29
N LEU A 228 -51.84 39.81 3.46
CA LEU A 228 -51.23 39.50 4.74
C LEU A 228 -50.66 38.08 4.63
N THR A 229 -49.35 37.95 4.49
CA THR A 229 -48.66 36.68 4.68
C THR A 229 -48.55 36.45 6.19
N PRO A 230 -49.19 35.40 6.75
CA PRO A 230 -49.07 35.09 8.16
C PRO A 230 -47.62 34.72 8.46
N ARG A 231 -47.01 35.41 9.43
CA ARG A 231 -45.64 35.17 9.88
C ARG A 231 -45.43 33.74 10.42
N ASP A 232 -46.52 33.06 10.79
CA ASP A 232 -46.54 31.68 11.30
C ASP A 232 -46.21 30.63 10.22
N SER A 233 -46.51 30.90 8.94
CA SER A 233 -46.27 29.91 7.88
C SER A 233 -44.79 29.74 7.54
N LEU A 234 -43.94 30.74 7.77
CA LEU A 234 -42.50 30.64 7.56
C LEU A 234 -41.79 29.85 8.66
N GLN A 235 -42.28 29.91 9.91
CA GLN A 235 -41.71 29.13 11.01
C GLN A 235 -42.02 27.63 10.88
N GLN A 236 -43.22 27.27 10.42
CA GLN A 236 -43.57 25.87 10.14
C GLN A 236 -42.76 25.26 8.99
N ILE A 237 -42.46 26.04 7.95
CA ILE A 237 -41.61 25.57 6.84
C ILE A 237 -40.17 25.34 7.32
N ASP A 238 -39.64 26.23 8.17
CA ASP A 238 -38.28 26.12 8.71
C ASP A 238 -38.13 24.92 9.67
N GLU A 239 -39.14 24.68 10.51
CA GLU A 239 -39.18 23.53 11.44
C GLU A 239 -39.37 22.20 10.70
N SER A 240 -40.21 22.18 9.66
CA SER A 240 -40.37 21.02 8.77
C SER A 240 -39.07 20.67 8.03
N LEU A 241 -38.36 21.67 7.51
CA LEU A 241 -37.08 21.48 6.82
C LEU A 241 -35.98 21.03 7.79
N LEU A 242 -35.99 21.53 9.03
CA LEU A 242 -35.07 21.10 10.08
C LEU A 242 -35.29 19.62 10.43
N GLU A 243 -36.54 19.19 10.58
CA GLU A 243 -36.86 17.77 10.82
C GLU A 243 -36.50 16.91 9.61
N GLU A 244 -36.75 17.36 8.38
CA GLU A 244 -36.34 16.63 7.18
C GLU A 244 -34.81 16.49 7.11
N SER A 245 -34.07 17.56 7.43
CA SER A 245 -32.61 17.56 7.52
C SER A 245 -32.10 16.58 8.58
N LYS A 246 -32.68 16.55 9.78
CA LYS A 246 -32.33 15.56 10.81
C LYS A 246 -32.65 14.14 10.35
N THR A 247 -33.74 13.96 9.60
CA THR A 247 -34.12 12.65 9.06
C THR A 247 -33.11 12.18 8.01
N PHE A 248 -32.66 13.07 7.13
CA PHE A 248 -31.58 12.79 6.18
C PHE A 248 -30.27 12.48 6.88
N GLU A 249 -29.88 13.27 7.88
CA GLU A 249 -28.69 13.02 8.70
C GLU A 249 -28.74 11.63 9.36
N SER A 250 -29.87 11.28 9.97
CA SER A 250 -30.08 9.97 10.60
C SER A 250 -29.97 8.83 9.60
N ARG A 251 -30.53 9.01 8.39
CA ARG A 251 -30.43 8.03 7.30
C ARG A 251 -28.99 7.88 6.81
N LEU A 252 -28.25 8.98 6.71
CA LEU A 252 -26.88 9.00 6.22
C LEU A 252 -25.92 8.40 7.25
N GLN A 253 -26.12 8.68 8.54
CA GLN A 253 -25.41 8.00 9.64
C GLN A 253 -25.69 6.50 9.65
N SER A 254 -26.94 6.10 9.47
CA SER A 254 -27.32 4.68 9.39
C SER A 254 -26.63 3.99 8.21
N LEU A 255 -26.68 4.60 7.02
CA LEU A 255 -26.01 4.10 5.81
C LEU A 255 -24.48 3.98 5.97
N LEU A 256 -23.85 4.98 6.61
CA LEU A 256 -22.42 4.94 6.93
C LEU A 256 -22.10 3.77 7.87
N HIS A 257 -22.89 3.62 8.94
CA HIS A 257 -22.68 2.55 9.91
C HIS A 257 -22.86 1.16 9.26
N THR A 258 -23.90 0.97 8.43
CA THR A 258 -24.08 -0.29 7.72
C THR A 258 -22.95 -0.57 6.74
N THR A 259 -22.48 0.45 6.01
CA THR A 259 -21.37 0.29 5.06
C THR A 259 -20.06 -0.06 5.78
N ILE A 260 -19.77 0.59 6.91
CA ILE A 260 -18.60 0.28 7.74
C ILE A 260 -18.71 -1.17 8.25
N GLN A 261 -19.86 -1.55 8.81
CA GLN A 261 -20.07 -2.89 9.35
C GLN A 261 -19.99 -3.98 8.26
N GLU A 262 -20.53 -3.73 7.06
CA GLU A 262 -20.40 -4.63 5.91
C GLU A 262 -18.94 -4.74 5.45
N SER A 263 -18.18 -3.64 5.46
CA SER A 263 -16.75 -3.66 5.12
C SER A 263 -15.91 -4.41 6.17
N GLU A 264 -16.22 -4.24 7.45
CA GLU A 264 -15.57 -4.95 8.56
C GLU A 264 -15.90 -6.44 8.53
N SER A 265 -17.17 -6.80 8.30
CA SER A 265 -17.60 -8.19 8.14
C SER A 265 -16.97 -8.83 6.91
N SER A 266 -16.85 -8.10 5.79
CA SER A 266 -16.15 -8.59 4.60
C SER A 266 -14.66 -8.81 4.85
N MET A 267 -14.02 -7.94 5.64
CA MET A 267 -12.64 -8.11 6.08
C MET A 267 -12.47 -9.27 7.08
N GLU A 268 -13.42 -9.50 7.99
CA GLU A 268 -13.43 -10.66 8.88
C GLU A 268 -13.61 -11.96 8.11
N MET A 269 -14.52 -12.00 7.14
CA MET A 269 -14.69 -13.12 6.23
C MET A 269 -13.39 -13.39 5.45
N LEU A 270 -12.72 -12.36 4.92
CA LEU A 270 -11.40 -12.52 4.30
C LEU A 270 -10.32 -13.08 5.27
N ARG A 271 -10.40 -12.78 6.57
CA ARG A 271 -9.53 -13.40 7.58
C ARG A 271 -9.91 -14.86 7.85
N GLU A 272 -11.18 -15.21 7.89
CA GLU A 272 -11.63 -16.59 8.07
C GLU A 272 -11.21 -17.50 6.89
N TRP A 273 -11.05 -16.96 5.69
CA TRP A 273 -10.60 -17.73 4.53
C TRP A 273 -9.07 -17.91 4.47
N THR A 274 -8.32 -17.35 5.43
CA THR A 274 -6.88 -17.63 5.57
C THR A 274 -6.57 -19.08 6.01
N TRP A 275 -7.55 -19.82 6.55
CA TRP A 275 -7.41 -21.25 6.88
C TRP A 275 -7.32 -22.18 5.65
N LEU A 276 -7.59 -21.69 4.44
CA LEU A 276 -7.42 -22.45 3.19
C LEU A 276 -6.01 -22.33 2.59
N SER A 277 -5.14 -21.50 3.17
CA SER A 277 -3.74 -21.36 2.76
C SER A 277 -2.81 -22.14 3.70
N GLY A 278 -2.84 -23.47 3.58
CA GLY A 278 -1.71 -24.33 3.91
C GLY A 278 -1.65 -24.91 5.31
N ASP A 279 -2.41 -25.98 5.53
CA ASP A 279 -1.90 -27.16 6.26
C ASP A 279 -2.40 -28.43 5.56
N GLN A 280 -1.73 -28.76 4.45
CA GLN A 280 -1.75 -30.14 3.92
C GLN A 280 -0.71 -30.96 4.70
N SER A 281 -1.04 -31.34 5.93
CA SER A 281 -0.41 -32.48 6.58
C SER A 281 -1.03 -33.76 6.00
N PHE A 282 -0.48 -34.24 4.88
CA PHE A 282 -0.77 -35.58 4.40
C PHE A 282 -0.11 -36.62 5.32
N SER A 283 -0.98 -37.38 5.99
CA SER A 283 -0.88 -38.77 6.45
C SER A 283 0.50 -39.45 6.43
N SER A 284 0.85 -40.01 7.59
CA SER A 284 1.34 -41.39 7.62
C SER A 284 1.11 -41.98 9.02
N ASP A 285 -0.11 -42.48 9.25
CA ASP A 285 -0.28 -43.73 9.99
C ASP A 285 -0.09 -44.86 8.99
N LEU A 286 0.91 -45.72 9.19
CA LEU A 286 0.90 -47.13 8.81
C LEU A 286 2.11 -47.84 9.48
N SER A 287 1.78 -48.73 10.42
CA SER A 287 2.59 -49.77 11.11
C SER A 287 3.50 -49.34 12.27
#